data_AF-A0A928A2S4-F1
#
_entry.id   AF-A0A928A2S4-F1
#
_cell.length_a   1.000
_cell.length_b   1.000
_cell.length_c   1.000
_cell.angle_alpha   90.00
_cell.angle_beta   90.00
_cell.angle_gamma   90.00
#
_symmetry.space_group_name_H-M   'P 1'
#
loop_
_entity.id
_entity.type
_entity.pdbx_description
1 polymer ?
#
loop_
_entity_poly.entity_id
_entity_poly.type
_entity_poly.pdbx_seq_one_letter_code
_entity_poly.pdbx_strand_id
1 'polypeptide(L)'
;MVENYPGEKLLKKALKTVLIVLLSIFMVVSDSACIKAEETEAAEGFVLGEGIRVRLGPGVNYEHLTINGSYQYYNDGEVLSIIGSSVNNEGELWYNVIFNRDKEYRTWVRDEYFQLIVNKPKDAAFEAYMNDQGFPDTYKRSIRRLHNLYPNWTFVAYHTNLDWNEAVSQESRLGFSLVDGSDTSLRSKDPGAYDSSTGQYIPWDGNNWFCANSETVAYYMDPRNFINKMNIFMFLNLGYKESETAEVIQKVLDGTFMSGNAPVDNRRYADLFFEGGRNNRISGLYLAVLARLEQGTNGSAATSGAAFSYNGRTYSGLYNYFNIGAVSDAENWKLGLIYANGGVNGTETSYNRPWNSPSRAINGGAEWIAEGYISDGQDTMYLMKFNVTPVWTYSHQYMTNIRGVYIKSESMFFTYYDTGNLTRDLTFSIPVYENMPEYTVLPGHNPPVIIPEDPVEEPEISEYDDPAADVSSGDIITDLCLINDNETLTGFETGTTAGVISNLASSMENGTQVTIRNASGETVEGNSLIATGYTVEIRNGDNVEDYTVIIKGDVNGDGKIDAADLLEVKKDILNLSELEGPYLKAALPQGEEEVSILSYIMIKRHLLGTEEIDQQEH
;
A
#
# COMPACT_ATOMS: atom_id res chain seq x y z
N MET A 1 -47.26 -34.58 -13.93
CA MET A 1 -46.34 -34.52 -15.09
C MET A 1 -46.03 -33.06 -15.34
N VAL A 2 -44.84 -32.61 -14.96
CA VAL A 2 -44.20 -31.42 -15.53
C VAL A 2 -42.78 -31.86 -15.84
N GLU A 3 -42.45 -31.80 -17.12
CA GLU A 3 -41.26 -32.38 -17.76
C GLU A 3 -39.99 -31.62 -17.37
N ASN A 4 -38.93 -32.39 -17.10
CA ASN A 4 -37.55 -31.89 -17.06
C ASN A 4 -37.11 -31.55 -18.50
N TYR A 5 -36.90 -30.27 -18.81
CA TYR A 5 -36.32 -29.85 -20.08
C TYR A 5 -34.80 -30.06 -20.09
N PRO A 6 -34.23 -30.81 -21.06
CA PRO A 6 -32.80 -31.13 -21.13
C PRO A 6 -31.89 -29.96 -21.57
N GLY A 7 -32.44 -28.78 -21.88
CA GLY A 7 -31.68 -27.61 -22.33
C GLY A 7 -30.92 -26.84 -21.24
N GLU A 8 -31.40 -26.86 -19.99
CA GLU A 8 -30.81 -26.05 -18.91
C GLU A 8 -29.47 -26.61 -18.39
N LYS A 9 -29.31 -27.94 -18.45
CA LYS A 9 -28.05 -28.62 -18.08
C LYS A 9 -26.95 -28.37 -19.11
N LEU A 10 -27.29 -28.25 -20.40
CA LEU A 10 -26.33 -27.94 -21.46
C LEU A 10 -25.85 -26.48 -21.40
N LEU A 11 -26.74 -25.54 -21.08
CA LEU A 11 -26.40 -24.12 -20.93
C LEU A 11 -25.48 -23.87 -19.71
N LYS A 12 -25.75 -24.52 -18.57
CA LYS A 12 -24.90 -24.45 -17.37
C LYS A 12 -23.53 -25.09 -17.56
N LYS A 13 -23.43 -26.17 -18.35
CA LYS A 13 -22.15 -26.80 -18.68
C LYS A 13 -21.31 -25.94 -19.64
N ALA A 14 -21.95 -25.31 -20.63
CA ALA A 14 -21.29 -24.38 -21.56
C ALA A 14 -20.79 -23.10 -20.87
N LEU A 15 -21.57 -22.51 -19.94
CA LEU A 15 -21.12 -21.35 -19.15
C LEU A 15 -19.92 -21.70 -18.24
N LYS A 16 -19.90 -22.89 -17.65
CA LYS A 16 -18.79 -23.35 -16.79
C LYS A 16 -17.50 -23.55 -17.58
N THR A 17 -17.58 -24.08 -18.80
CA THR A 17 -16.42 -24.26 -19.68
C THR A 17 -15.89 -22.93 -20.21
N VAL A 18 -16.75 -21.95 -20.53
CA VAL A 18 -16.31 -20.61 -20.97
C VAL A 18 -15.66 -19.83 -19.82
N LEU A 19 -16.14 -19.98 -18.58
CA LEU A 19 -15.54 -19.35 -17.39
C LEU A 19 -14.18 -19.96 -17.03
N ILE A 20 -14.02 -21.29 -17.15
CA ILE A 20 -12.74 -21.98 -16.91
C ILE A 20 -11.71 -21.58 -17.97
N VAL A 21 -12.12 -21.44 -19.24
CA VAL A 21 -11.21 -20.99 -20.32
C VAL A 21 -10.81 -19.52 -20.15
N LEU A 22 -11.71 -18.65 -19.69
CA LEU A 22 -11.39 -17.25 -19.37
C LEU A 22 -10.48 -17.10 -18.14
N LEU A 23 -10.61 -17.97 -17.13
CA LEU A 23 -9.72 -18.01 -15.95
C LEU A 23 -8.33 -18.57 -16.28
N SER A 24 -8.23 -19.54 -17.20
CA SER A 24 -6.94 -20.11 -17.62
C SER A 24 -6.10 -19.21 -18.53
N ILE A 25 -6.68 -18.14 -19.10
CA ILE A 25 -5.95 -17.18 -19.97
C ILE A 25 -5.24 -16.09 -19.14
N PHE A 26 -5.49 -16.00 -17.82
CA PHE A 26 -4.83 -15.02 -16.93
C PHE A 26 -3.61 -15.56 -16.16
N MET A 27 -3.25 -16.84 -16.29
CA MET A 27 -2.19 -17.48 -15.49
C MET A 27 -0.90 -17.80 -16.28
N VAL A 28 -0.47 -16.91 -17.18
CA VAL A 28 0.86 -17.03 -17.79
C VAL A 28 1.52 -15.66 -17.87
N VAL A 29 2.26 -15.28 -16.82
CA VAL A 29 3.69 -14.90 -16.86
C VAL A 29 4.25 -15.13 -15.46
N SER A 30 5.04 -16.18 -15.30
CA SER A 30 5.92 -16.42 -14.16
C SER A 30 7.32 -15.93 -14.53
N ASP A 31 8.04 -15.28 -13.61
CA ASP A 31 9.19 -15.90 -12.94
C ASP A 31 10.02 -14.89 -12.12
N SER A 32 10.55 -15.44 -11.02
CA SER A 32 11.66 -14.98 -10.16
C SER A 32 11.26 -13.97 -9.07
N ALA A 33 11.54 -14.16 -7.77
CA ALA A 33 12.43 -15.10 -7.10
C ALA A 33 11.99 -15.37 -5.65
N CYS A 34 12.40 -16.54 -5.16
CA CYS A 34 12.35 -17.03 -3.79
C CYS A 34 13.04 -16.08 -2.78
N ILE A 35 12.35 -15.70 -1.70
CA ILE A 35 12.93 -15.42 -0.38
C ILE A 35 11.93 -15.88 0.68
N LYS A 36 12.34 -16.86 1.51
CA LYS A 36 11.68 -17.25 2.76
C LYS A 36 11.54 -16.02 3.66
N ALA A 37 10.34 -15.77 4.20
CA ALA A 37 10.12 -14.77 5.24
C ALA A 37 9.56 -15.49 6.48
N GLU A 38 10.29 -15.39 7.58
CA GLU A 38 9.80 -15.66 8.95
C GLU A 38 8.47 -14.91 9.17
N GLU A 39 7.46 -15.62 9.68
CA GLU A 39 6.14 -15.05 9.95
C GLU A 39 6.21 -14.12 11.16
N THR A 40 5.65 -12.93 11.01
CA THR A 40 5.46 -12.00 12.12
C THR A 40 3.98 -11.60 12.13
N GLU A 41 3.26 -11.95 13.21
CA GLU A 41 1.86 -11.58 13.40
C GLU A 41 1.67 -10.06 13.24
N ALA A 42 0.60 -9.64 12.56
CA ALA A 42 0.27 -8.23 12.45
C ALA A 42 -0.26 -7.68 13.78
N ALA A 43 0.61 -7.10 14.60
CA ALA A 43 0.26 -6.46 15.88
C ALA A 43 -0.50 -5.12 15.72
N GLU A 44 -0.54 -4.58 14.50
CA GLU A 44 -1.08 -3.26 14.18
C GLU A 44 -1.80 -3.28 12.82
N GLY A 45 -2.68 -2.31 12.60
CA GLY A 45 -3.20 -1.96 11.28
C GLY A 45 -3.33 -0.45 11.16
N PHE A 46 -3.55 0.06 9.96
CA PHE A 46 -3.80 1.49 9.74
C PHE A 46 -5.14 1.72 9.06
N VAL A 47 -5.77 2.83 9.45
CA VAL A 47 -7.09 3.23 8.98
C VAL A 47 -7.03 3.76 7.55
N LEU A 48 -8.06 3.47 6.76
CA LEU A 48 -8.20 3.86 5.35
C LEU A 48 -9.36 4.84 5.13
N GLY A 49 -9.04 6.11 4.90
CA GLY A 49 -9.98 7.18 4.57
C GLY A 49 -10.32 8.10 5.75
N GLU A 50 -10.88 9.27 5.44
CA GLU A 50 -11.31 10.26 6.44
C GLU A 50 -12.79 10.09 6.85
N GLY A 51 -13.16 10.65 7.99
CA GLY A 51 -14.56 10.71 8.44
C GLY A 51 -15.11 9.38 8.98
N ILE A 52 -14.25 8.41 9.26
CA ILE A 52 -14.63 7.13 9.86
C ILE A 52 -14.92 7.33 11.34
N ARG A 53 -16.18 7.23 11.72
CA ARG A 53 -16.58 7.35 13.13
C ARG A 53 -16.11 6.15 13.94
N VAL A 54 -15.49 6.44 15.08
CA VAL A 54 -15.04 5.44 16.04
C VAL A 54 -16.24 4.76 16.68
N ARG A 55 -16.26 3.43 16.70
CA ARG A 55 -17.37 2.61 17.22
C ARG A 55 -16.96 1.78 18.42
N LEU A 56 -17.92 1.53 19.30
CA LEU A 56 -17.74 0.71 20.50
C LEU A 56 -18.08 -0.78 20.29
N GLY A 57 -18.48 -1.18 19.07
CA GLY A 57 -18.74 -2.58 18.73
C GLY A 57 -18.72 -2.86 17.22
N PRO A 58 -18.70 -4.14 16.83
CA PRO A 58 -18.57 -4.59 15.45
C PRO A 58 -19.90 -4.47 14.70
N GLY A 59 -20.15 -3.31 14.08
CA GLY A 59 -21.32 -3.10 13.21
C GLY A 59 -21.85 -1.68 13.19
N VAL A 60 -22.65 -1.36 12.18
CA VAL A 60 -23.17 -0.01 11.97
C VAL A 60 -24.20 0.44 13.02
N ASN A 61 -24.78 -0.51 13.75
CA ASN A 61 -25.79 -0.29 14.79
C ASN A 61 -25.22 -0.02 16.19
N TYR A 62 -23.91 -0.14 16.38
CA TYR A 62 -23.25 0.15 17.66
C TYR A 62 -23.00 1.64 17.86
N GLU A 63 -23.00 2.06 19.13
CA GLU A 63 -22.75 3.44 19.53
C GLU A 63 -21.39 3.96 19.06
N HIS A 64 -21.38 5.25 18.68
CA HIS A 64 -20.13 5.96 18.39
C HIS A 64 -19.48 6.43 19.68
N LEU A 65 -18.16 6.38 19.73
CA LEU A 65 -17.41 6.97 20.83
C LEU A 65 -17.61 8.50 20.83
N THR A 66 -17.97 9.04 22.00
CA THR A 66 -18.00 10.49 22.25
C THR A 66 -17.06 10.85 23.38
N ILE A 67 -16.29 11.92 23.20
CA ILE A 67 -15.42 12.50 24.23
C ILE A 67 -15.86 13.95 24.42
N ASN A 68 -16.18 14.34 25.65
CA ASN A 68 -16.71 15.67 25.99
C ASN A 68 -17.91 16.10 25.11
N GLY A 69 -18.78 15.15 24.76
CA GLY A 69 -19.97 15.38 23.94
C GLY A 69 -19.72 15.49 22.43
N SER A 70 -18.48 15.27 21.96
CA SER A 70 -18.12 15.31 20.53
C SER A 70 -17.80 13.91 19.99
N TYR A 71 -18.34 13.57 18.82
CA TYR A 71 -18.03 12.32 18.12
C TYR A 71 -16.55 12.21 17.77
N GLN A 72 -15.99 11.02 17.96
CA GLN A 72 -14.61 10.73 17.61
C GLN A 72 -14.53 10.06 16.24
N TYR A 73 -13.44 10.35 15.55
CA TYR A 73 -13.12 9.82 14.24
C TYR A 73 -11.72 9.21 14.28
N TYR A 74 -11.55 8.12 13.54
CA TYR A 74 -10.22 7.70 13.16
C TYR A 74 -9.68 8.66 12.11
N ASN A 75 -8.40 8.97 12.18
CA ASN A 75 -7.72 9.74 11.14
C ASN A 75 -7.31 8.78 10.01
N ASP A 76 -7.29 9.28 8.77
CA ASP A 76 -6.72 8.48 7.67
C ASP A 76 -5.24 8.20 7.95
N GLY A 77 -4.81 6.96 7.71
CA GLY A 77 -3.47 6.49 8.06
C GLY A 77 -3.22 6.28 9.56
N GLU A 78 -4.22 6.46 10.44
CA GLU A 78 -4.04 6.24 11.88
C GLU A 78 -3.69 4.78 12.15
N VAL A 79 -2.52 4.56 12.76
CA VAL A 79 -2.05 3.22 13.15
C VAL A 79 -2.67 2.87 14.49
N LEU A 80 -3.33 1.71 14.54
CA LEU A 80 -3.99 1.20 15.73
C LEU A 80 -3.49 -0.21 16.03
N SER A 81 -3.20 -0.47 17.30
CA SER A 81 -2.85 -1.82 17.76
C SER A 81 -4.09 -2.72 17.70
N ILE A 82 -3.93 -3.92 17.18
CA ILE A 82 -5.01 -4.89 17.04
C ILE A 82 -5.03 -5.76 18.28
N ILE A 83 -6.20 -5.88 18.89
CA ILE A 83 -6.41 -6.67 20.11
C ILE A 83 -7.52 -7.72 19.95
N GLY A 84 -8.06 -7.86 18.74
CA GLY A 84 -9.04 -8.89 18.39
C GLY A 84 -9.76 -8.59 17.07
N SER A 85 -10.69 -9.46 16.70
CA SER A 85 -11.59 -9.25 15.56
C SER A 85 -12.92 -9.96 15.76
N SER A 86 -13.95 -9.61 14.98
CA SER A 86 -15.28 -10.21 15.04
C SER A 86 -16.02 -10.01 13.72
N VAL A 87 -16.88 -10.95 13.37
CA VAL A 87 -17.79 -10.83 12.22
C VAL A 87 -19.18 -10.54 12.75
N ASN A 88 -19.81 -9.47 12.24
CA ASN A 88 -21.15 -9.09 12.69
C ASN A 88 -22.24 -9.99 12.06
N ASN A 89 -23.50 -9.79 12.45
CA ASN A 89 -24.65 -10.57 11.95
C ASN A 89 -24.90 -10.41 10.43
N GLU A 90 -24.24 -9.46 9.77
CA GLU A 90 -24.33 -9.18 8.34
C GLU A 90 -23.16 -9.80 7.56
N GLY A 91 -22.23 -10.48 8.24
CA GLY A 91 -21.07 -11.13 7.64
C GLY A 91 -19.88 -10.19 7.39
N GLU A 92 -19.89 -8.99 7.95
CA GLU A 92 -18.81 -8.00 7.80
C GLU A 92 -17.73 -8.20 8.88
N LEU A 93 -16.46 -8.12 8.48
CA LEU A 93 -15.31 -8.26 9.39
C LEU A 93 -14.96 -6.92 10.05
N TRP A 94 -14.75 -6.97 11.37
CA TRP A 94 -14.36 -5.82 12.18
C TRP A 94 -13.16 -6.18 13.05
N TYR A 95 -12.18 -5.28 13.11
CA TYR A 95 -11.02 -5.38 13.99
C TYR A 95 -11.28 -4.62 15.29
N ASN A 96 -11.01 -5.26 16.42
CA ASN A 96 -10.97 -4.62 17.73
C ASN A 96 -9.59 -4.01 17.93
N VAL A 97 -9.56 -2.72 18.20
CA VAL A 97 -8.35 -1.93 18.16
C VAL A 97 -8.23 -1.03 19.38
N ILE A 98 -7.00 -0.70 19.74
CA ILE A 98 -6.68 0.27 20.78
C ILE A 98 -6.69 1.68 20.18
N PHE A 99 -7.60 2.52 20.66
CA PHE A 99 -7.74 3.91 20.25
C PHE A 99 -7.36 4.84 21.40
N ASN A 100 -6.24 5.55 21.26
CA ASN A 100 -5.70 6.42 22.30
C ASN A 100 -6.08 7.89 22.05
N ARG A 101 -6.78 8.49 23.01
CA ARG A 101 -7.07 9.93 23.03
C ARG A 101 -6.71 10.53 24.40
N ASP A 102 -7.67 10.97 25.21
CA ASP A 102 -7.47 11.40 26.60
C ASP A 102 -7.21 10.21 27.54
N LYS A 103 -7.65 9.03 27.13
CA LYS A 103 -7.35 7.73 27.71
C LYS A 103 -7.39 6.65 26.62
N GLU A 104 -7.11 5.42 27.02
CA GLU A 104 -7.27 4.24 26.18
C GLU A 104 -8.76 3.89 26.00
N TYR A 105 -9.16 3.62 24.75
CA TYR A 105 -10.46 3.09 24.39
C TYR A 105 -10.30 1.81 23.58
N ARG A 106 -11.17 0.83 23.84
CA ARG A 106 -11.34 -0.35 22.99
C ARG A 106 -12.43 -0.07 21.97
N THR A 107 -12.05 -0.03 20.71
CA THR A 107 -12.93 0.42 19.64
C THR A 107 -12.88 -0.57 18.49
N TRP A 108 -13.71 -0.34 17.48
CA TRP A 108 -13.85 -1.24 16.35
C TRP A 108 -13.75 -0.49 15.03
N VAL A 109 -13.09 -1.11 14.06
CA VAL A 109 -12.93 -0.58 12.69
C VAL A 109 -13.22 -1.71 11.69
N ARG A 110 -14.01 -1.41 10.65
CA ARG A 110 -14.36 -2.39 9.62
C ARG A 110 -13.14 -2.67 8.73
N ASP A 111 -12.99 -3.90 8.27
CA ASP A 111 -11.85 -4.35 7.47
C ASP A 111 -11.59 -3.53 6.20
N GLU A 112 -12.66 -3.13 5.54
CA GLU A 112 -12.66 -2.25 4.37
C GLU A 112 -12.03 -0.88 4.67
N TYR A 113 -12.03 -0.46 5.94
CA TYR A 113 -11.42 0.77 6.44
C TYR A 113 -10.12 0.53 7.22
N PHE A 114 -9.54 -0.67 7.20
CA PHE A 114 -8.40 -1.00 8.05
C PHE A 114 -7.46 -2.03 7.43
N GLN A 115 -6.23 -1.62 7.17
CA GLN A 115 -5.21 -2.46 6.54
C GLN A 115 -4.20 -2.95 7.57
N LEU A 116 -4.04 -4.27 7.67
CA LEU A 116 -3.08 -4.92 8.57
C LEU A 116 -1.64 -4.55 8.22
N ILE A 117 -0.84 -4.25 9.24
CA ILE A 117 0.60 -4.08 9.15
C ILE A 117 1.21 -5.42 9.55
N VAL A 118 1.50 -6.25 8.55
CA VAL A 118 2.27 -7.47 8.76
C VAL A 118 3.74 -7.05 8.90
N ASN A 119 4.32 -7.27 10.07
CA ASN A 119 5.76 -7.15 10.22
C ASN A 119 6.36 -8.24 9.31
N LYS A 120 7.24 -7.85 8.39
CA LYS A 120 8.10 -8.78 7.67
C LYS A 120 9.49 -8.66 8.31
N PRO A 121 10.30 -9.73 8.32
CA PRO A 121 11.71 -9.62 8.70
C PRO A 121 12.38 -8.48 7.91
N LYS A 122 13.25 -7.71 8.58
CA LYS A 122 13.95 -6.57 7.97
C LYS A 122 14.77 -7.09 6.78
N ASP A 123 14.39 -6.71 5.56
CA ASP A 123 15.19 -6.98 4.37
C ASP A 123 16.56 -6.30 4.55
N ALA A 124 17.61 -7.10 4.78
CA ALA A 124 18.94 -6.60 5.08
C ALA A 124 19.51 -5.74 3.94
N ALA A 125 19.18 -6.05 2.69
CA ALA A 125 19.61 -5.24 1.54
C ALA A 125 18.88 -3.90 1.53
N PHE A 126 17.58 -3.89 1.86
CA PHE A 126 16.81 -2.66 1.97
C PHE A 126 17.24 -1.78 3.17
N GLU A 127 17.59 -2.38 4.31
CA GLU A 127 18.15 -1.65 5.46
C GLU A 127 19.51 -1.02 5.13
N ALA A 128 20.40 -1.78 4.48
CA ALA A 128 21.68 -1.27 4.00
C ALA A 128 21.48 -0.11 3.01
N TYR A 129 20.51 -0.23 2.10
CA TYR A 129 20.12 0.84 1.18
C TYR A 129 19.60 2.08 1.91
N MET A 130 18.70 1.93 2.90
CA MET A 130 18.21 3.08 3.68
C MET A 130 19.33 3.78 4.46
N ASN A 131 20.31 3.02 4.97
CA ASN A 131 21.49 3.56 5.64
C ASN A 131 22.42 4.31 4.67
N ASP A 132 22.66 3.78 3.47
CA ASP A 132 23.45 4.44 2.42
C ASP A 132 22.79 5.74 1.93
N GLN A 133 21.46 5.74 1.81
CA GLN A 133 20.68 6.96 1.56
C GLN A 133 20.80 7.98 2.71
N GLY A 134 21.17 7.56 3.92
CA GLY A 134 21.31 8.45 5.07
C GLY A 134 19.98 8.84 5.71
N PHE A 135 18.94 7.99 5.63
CA PHE A 135 17.69 8.25 6.33
C PHE A 135 17.88 8.16 7.86
N PRO A 136 17.37 9.14 8.64
CA PRO A 136 17.30 9.02 10.10
C PRO A 136 16.36 7.88 10.53
N ASP A 137 16.59 7.28 11.70
CA ASP A 137 15.77 6.15 12.18
C ASP A 137 14.28 6.48 12.31
N THR A 138 13.96 7.75 12.63
CA THR A 138 12.58 8.25 12.69
C THR A 138 11.81 8.18 11.36
N TYR A 139 12.50 7.97 10.23
CA TYR A 139 11.90 7.76 8.91
C TYR A 139 11.74 6.27 8.55
N LYS A 140 12.71 5.44 8.95
CA LYS A 140 12.91 4.09 8.43
C LYS A 140 11.69 3.18 8.65
N ARG A 141 11.03 3.28 9.81
CA ARG A 141 9.83 2.47 10.11
C ARG A 141 8.74 2.65 9.06
N SER A 142 8.42 3.90 8.72
CA SER A 142 7.37 4.21 7.74
C SER A 142 7.79 3.84 6.31
N ILE A 143 9.06 4.05 5.96
CA ILE A 143 9.61 3.69 4.64
C ILE A 143 9.58 2.17 4.44
N ARG A 144 10.02 1.39 5.45
CA ARG A 144 9.97 -0.07 5.45
C ARG A 144 8.56 -0.61 5.23
N ARG A 145 7.56 0.00 5.87
CA ARG A 145 6.14 -0.37 5.67
C ARG A 145 5.73 -0.21 4.21
N LEU A 146 6.13 0.88 3.55
CA LEU A 146 5.82 1.10 2.14
C LEU A 146 6.59 0.15 1.23
N HIS A 147 7.85 -0.13 1.51
CA HIS A 147 8.64 -1.11 0.76
C HIS A 147 8.01 -2.52 0.81
N ASN A 148 7.54 -2.95 1.99
CA ASN A 148 6.89 -4.24 2.15
C ASN A 148 5.58 -4.37 1.35
N LEU A 149 4.85 -3.27 1.19
CA LEU A 149 3.61 -3.19 0.39
C LEU A 149 3.90 -3.06 -1.11
N TYR A 150 4.96 -2.33 -1.46
CA TYR A 150 5.33 -2.00 -2.83
C TYR A 150 6.84 -2.19 -3.04
N PRO A 151 7.32 -3.43 -3.22
CA PRO A 151 8.76 -3.72 -3.32
C PRO A 151 9.47 -3.03 -4.49
N ASN A 152 8.73 -2.68 -5.55
CA ASN A 152 9.26 -1.99 -6.73
C ASN A 152 9.46 -0.47 -6.51
N TRP A 153 9.01 0.07 -5.36
CA TRP A 153 9.18 1.49 -5.07
C TRP A 153 10.56 1.78 -4.53
N THR A 154 11.16 2.86 -5.03
CA THR A 154 12.48 3.34 -4.62
C THR A 154 12.32 4.60 -3.76
N PHE A 155 12.97 4.64 -2.60
CA PHE A 155 12.92 5.78 -1.67
C PHE A 155 14.30 6.44 -1.62
N VAL A 156 14.41 7.69 -2.05
CA VAL A 156 15.66 8.45 -2.12
C VAL A 156 15.63 9.53 -1.06
N ALA A 157 16.70 9.65 -0.26
CA ALA A 157 16.82 10.74 0.70
C ALA A 157 17.29 12.01 0.00
N TYR A 158 16.49 13.07 0.06
CA TYR A 158 16.85 14.39 -0.40
C TYR A 158 17.40 15.20 0.79
N HIS A 159 18.72 15.22 0.94
CA HIS A 159 19.39 15.97 2.00
C HIS A 159 19.32 17.47 1.71
N THR A 160 18.45 18.17 2.43
CA THR A 160 18.21 19.61 2.23
C THR A 160 19.42 20.46 2.64
N ASN A 161 20.22 19.98 3.61
CA ASN A 161 21.28 20.74 4.30
C ASN A 161 20.77 22.03 4.97
N LEU A 162 19.48 22.05 5.34
CA LEU A 162 18.83 23.17 6.03
C LEU A 162 18.52 22.77 7.46
N ASP A 163 18.78 23.70 8.39
CA ASP A 163 18.33 23.58 9.78
C ASP A 163 16.80 23.62 9.84
N TRP A 164 16.23 22.64 10.53
CA TRP A 164 14.78 22.48 10.67
C TRP A 164 14.09 23.73 11.23
N ASN A 165 14.65 24.35 12.27
CA ASN A 165 13.99 25.49 12.92
C ASN A 165 14.03 26.74 12.03
N GLU A 166 15.13 26.94 11.30
CA GLU A 166 15.21 28.00 10.29
C GLU A 166 14.20 27.77 9.17
N ALA A 167 14.11 26.54 8.64
CA ALA A 167 13.16 26.22 7.58
C ALA A 167 11.70 26.46 8.02
N VAL A 168 11.31 26.02 9.22
CA VAL A 168 9.98 26.28 9.77
C VAL A 168 9.76 27.79 9.95
N SER A 169 10.76 28.53 10.42
CA SER A 169 10.65 29.99 10.60
C SER A 169 10.41 30.71 9.27
N GLN A 170 11.13 30.32 8.22
CA GLN A 170 10.97 30.90 6.89
C GLN A 170 9.59 30.59 6.30
N GLU A 171 9.11 29.35 6.42
CA GLU A 171 7.78 28.96 5.95
C GLU A 171 6.62 29.54 6.79
N SER A 172 6.91 29.96 8.03
CA SER A 172 5.95 30.61 8.94
C SER A 172 5.80 32.11 8.72
N ARG A 173 6.56 32.70 7.80
CA ARG A 173 6.42 34.12 7.45
C ARG A 173 5.02 34.40 6.91
N LEU A 174 4.43 35.52 7.32
CA LEU A 174 3.06 35.88 6.94
C LEU A 174 2.88 35.86 5.40
N GLY A 175 1.86 35.13 4.95
CA GLY A 175 1.51 34.99 3.54
C GLY A 175 2.16 33.83 2.79
N PHE A 176 3.13 33.11 3.39
CA PHE A 176 3.78 31.95 2.74
C PHE A 176 2.96 30.67 2.90
N SER A 177 2.46 30.43 4.10
CA SER A 177 1.66 29.25 4.43
C SER A 177 0.31 29.66 5.00
N LEU A 178 -0.76 29.30 4.28
CA LEU A 178 -2.14 29.62 4.62
C LEU A 178 -2.95 28.36 4.93
N VAL A 179 -3.86 28.49 5.89
CA VAL A 179 -4.92 27.53 6.22
C VAL A 179 -6.28 28.16 5.98
N ASP A 180 -7.27 27.33 5.68
CA ASP A 180 -8.63 27.80 5.47
C ASP A 180 -9.35 28.12 6.80
N GLY A 181 -10.54 28.70 6.69
CA GLY A 181 -11.34 29.16 7.82
C GLY A 181 -11.99 28.07 8.68
N SER A 182 -11.79 26.77 8.42
CA SER A 182 -12.46 25.69 9.14
C SER A 182 -11.98 25.52 10.58
N ASP A 183 -10.68 25.72 10.85
CA ASP A 183 -10.07 25.50 12.17
C ASP A 183 -9.27 26.74 12.60
N THR A 184 -9.55 27.23 13.81
CA THR A 184 -8.87 28.41 14.37
C THR A 184 -7.61 28.06 15.16
N SER A 185 -7.45 26.79 15.55
CA SER A 185 -6.26 26.31 16.28
C SER A 185 -5.01 26.29 15.41
N LEU A 186 -5.18 26.26 14.08
CA LEU A 186 -4.11 26.19 13.09
C LEU A 186 -3.52 27.57 12.72
N ARG A 187 -4.13 28.66 13.20
CA ARG A 187 -3.83 30.02 12.72
C ARG A 187 -2.78 30.72 13.56
N SER A 188 -1.94 31.51 12.90
CA SER A 188 -0.95 32.35 13.55
C SER A 188 -1.61 33.49 14.32
N LYS A 189 -1.05 33.79 15.49
CA LYS A 189 -1.37 34.97 16.30
C LYS A 189 -0.30 36.06 16.20
N ASP A 190 0.64 35.93 15.26
CA ASP A 190 1.71 36.90 15.07
C ASP A 190 1.17 38.27 14.67
N PRO A 191 1.90 39.36 14.97
CA PRO A 191 1.51 40.70 14.55
C PRO A 191 1.28 40.77 13.04
N GLY A 192 0.04 41.06 12.64
CA GLY A 192 -0.38 41.09 11.22
C GLY A 192 -1.27 39.92 10.79
N ALA A 193 -1.30 38.82 11.56
CA ALA A 193 -2.23 37.70 11.36
C ALA A 193 -3.42 37.71 12.34
N TYR A 194 -3.29 38.40 13.47
CA TYR A 194 -4.30 38.47 14.52
C TYR A 194 -4.34 39.84 15.20
N ASP A 195 -5.55 40.34 15.43
CA ASP A 195 -5.79 41.56 16.20
C ASP A 195 -6.22 41.20 17.63
N SER A 196 -5.30 41.37 18.58
CA SER A 196 -5.55 41.08 20.00
C SER A 196 -6.57 42.00 20.66
N SER A 197 -6.87 43.16 20.08
CA SER A 197 -7.85 44.11 20.64
C SER A 197 -9.29 43.72 20.31
N THR A 198 -9.51 43.12 19.13
CA THR A 198 -10.82 42.66 18.66
C THR A 198 -11.00 41.15 18.80
N GLY A 199 -9.91 40.41 19.02
CA GLY A 199 -9.90 38.95 19.11
C GLY A 199 -10.12 38.26 17.76
N GLN A 200 -9.84 38.94 16.65
CA GLN A 200 -10.11 38.47 15.29
C GLN A 200 -8.83 38.11 14.54
N TYR A 201 -8.88 37.01 13.78
CA TYR A 201 -7.84 36.67 12.80
C TYR A 201 -8.03 37.51 11.53
N ILE A 202 -6.91 37.90 10.91
CA ILE A 202 -6.88 38.74 9.71
C ILE A 202 -6.76 37.82 8.49
N PRO A 203 -7.75 37.79 7.58
CA PRO A 203 -7.65 36.99 6.37
C PRO A 203 -6.59 37.59 5.43
N TRP A 204 -5.80 36.72 4.81
CA TRP A 204 -4.68 37.07 3.95
C TRP A 204 -5.02 36.92 2.46
N ASP A 205 -5.80 35.89 2.11
CA ASP A 205 -6.30 35.67 0.76
C ASP A 205 -7.82 35.46 0.77
N GLY A 206 -8.54 36.28 -0.01
CA GLY A 206 -9.98 36.41 0.07
C GLY A 206 -10.47 36.68 1.50
N ASN A 207 -11.60 36.06 1.86
CA ASN A 207 -12.21 36.24 3.19
C ASN A 207 -12.04 35.02 4.11
N ASN A 208 -11.36 33.95 3.65
CA ASN A 208 -11.36 32.66 4.34
C ASN A 208 -9.99 31.98 4.45
N TRP A 209 -8.90 32.60 3.99
CA TRP A 209 -7.55 32.06 4.13
C TRP A 209 -6.74 32.89 5.13
N PHE A 210 -6.13 32.22 6.10
CA PHE A 210 -5.41 32.84 7.22
C PHE A 210 -3.99 32.29 7.32
N CYS A 211 -3.05 33.08 7.82
CA CYS A 211 -1.68 32.60 8.04
C CYS A 211 -1.67 31.45 9.06
N ALA A 212 -0.95 30.37 8.75
CA ALA A 212 -0.76 29.23 9.64
C ALA A 212 0.21 29.57 10.80
N ASN A 213 0.02 29.01 11.99
CA ASN A 213 1.02 29.10 13.06
C ASN A 213 2.21 28.17 12.81
N SER A 214 3.32 28.41 13.52
CA SER A 214 4.57 27.66 13.39
C SER A 214 4.42 26.16 13.63
N GLU A 215 3.58 25.74 14.56
CA GLU A 215 3.33 24.32 14.85
C GLU A 215 2.59 23.63 13.70
N THR A 216 1.63 24.33 13.09
CA THR A 216 0.94 23.86 11.88
C THR A 216 1.91 23.76 10.71
N VAL A 217 2.77 24.78 10.52
CA VAL A 217 3.80 24.76 9.48
C VAL A 217 4.76 23.60 9.68
N ALA A 218 5.28 23.41 10.89
CA ALA A 218 6.14 22.30 11.24
C ALA A 218 5.50 20.94 10.94
N TYR A 219 4.22 20.74 11.28
CA TYR A 219 3.52 19.49 11.01
C TYR A 219 3.43 19.17 9.50
N TYR A 220 3.03 20.13 8.67
CA TYR A 220 2.88 19.89 7.22
C TYR A 220 4.21 19.86 6.47
N MET A 221 5.26 20.47 7.03
CA MET A 221 6.61 20.40 6.47
C MET A 221 7.31 19.11 6.87
N ASP A 222 6.96 18.47 7.98
CA ASP A 222 7.64 17.25 8.45
C ASP A 222 7.30 16.05 7.57
N PRO A 223 8.25 15.52 6.77
CA PRO A 223 7.94 14.45 5.83
C PRO A 223 7.45 13.17 6.51
N ARG A 224 7.89 12.92 7.76
CA ARG A 224 7.57 11.70 8.51
C ARG A 224 6.07 11.53 8.76
N ASN A 225 5.32 12.63 8.84
CA ASN A 225 3.87 12.61 8.97
C ASN A 225 3.15 12.09 7.72
N PHE A 226 3.85 12.04 6.57
CA PHE A 226 3.26 11.76 5.26
C PHE A 226 3.89 10.56 4.55
N ILE A 227 4.76 9.80 5.21
CA ILE A 227 5.30 8.53 4.70
C ILE A 227 4.26 7.42 4.95
N ASN A 228 3.16 7.50 4.21
CA ASN A 228 2.10 6.49 4.17
C ASN A 228 1.67 6.28 2.71
N LYS A 229 0.84 5.25 2.44
CA LYS A 229 0.57 4.81 1.06
C LYS A 229 -0.01 5.90 0.16
N MET A 230 -0.78 6.82 0.75
CA MET A 230 -1.43 7.89 -0.02
C MET A 230 -0.52 9.11 -0.10
N ASN A 231 -0.07 9.60 1.06
CA ASN A 231 0.59 10.89 1.11
C ASN A 231 2.05 10.86 0.64
N ILE A 232 2.67 9.67 0.52
CA ILE A 232 4.01 9.54 -0.06
C ILE A 232 4.08 10.11 -1.49
N PHE A 233 2.95 10.19 -2.21
CA PHE A 233 2.87 10.76 -3.55
C PHE A 233 3.22 12.25 -3.61
N MET A 234 3.26 12.98 -2.48
CA MET A 234 3.83 14.33 -2.48
C MET A 234 5.33 14.35 -2.78
N PHE A 235 6.02 13.25 -2.53
CA PHE A 235 7.45 13.04 -2.77
C PHE A 235 7.72 12.31 -4.09
N LEU A 236 6.69 11.97 -4.88
CA LEU A 236 6.87 11.28 -6.15
C LEU A 236 7.75 12.13 -7.08
N ASN A 237 8.83 11.54 -7.59
CA ASN A 237 9.71 12.21 -8.54
C ASN A 237 8.96 12.42 -9.87
N LEU A 238 8.84 13.68 -10.26
CA LEU A 238 8.10 14.14 -11.42
C LEU A 238 8.98 14.23 -12.68
N GLY A 239 10.24 13.80 -12.63
CA GLY A 239 11.14 13.74 -13.78
C GLY A 239 10.66 12.73 -14.83
N TYR A 240 11.11 12.94 -16.08
CA TYR A 240 10.78 12.06 -17.20
C TYR A 240 11.27 10.63 -16.99
N LYS A 241 10.42 9.66 -17.34
CA LYS A 241 10.75 8.22 -17.34
C LYS A 241 10.33 7.60 -18.66
N GLU A 242 11.28 6.98 -19.37
CA GLU A 242 11.01 6.31 -20.66
C GLU A 242 9.99 5.17 -20.51
N SER A 243 9.91 4.55 -19.33
CA SER A 243 8.96 3.46 -19.04
C SER A 243 7.50 3.92 -18.99
N GLU A 244 7.21 5.22 -18.93
CA GLU A 244 5.86 5.80 -18.93
C GLU A 244 5.30 5.92 -20.36
N THR A 245 5.29 4.80 -21.10
CA THR A 245 4.83 4.73 -22.49
C THR A 245 3.40 5.25 -22.69
N ALA A 246 3.02 5.53 -23.94
CA ALA A 246 1.66 5.95 -24.28
C ALA A 246 0.60 4.92 -23.81
N GLU A 247 0.91 3.63 -23.80
CA GLU A 247 0.02 2.57 -23.33
C GLU A 247 -0.23 2.66 -21.81
N VAL A 248 0.81 3.03 -21.04
CA VAL A 248 0.71 3.26 -19.60
C VAL A 248 -0.15 4.50 -19.33
N ILE A 249 0.12 5.59 -20.06
CA ILE A 249 -0.61 6.85 -19.94
C ILE A 249 -2.08 6.65 -20.34
N GLN A 250 -2.35 5.85 -21.37
CA GLN A 250 -3.71 5.57 -21.84
C GLN A 250 -4.62 5.06 -20.71
N LYS A 251 -4.11 4.21 -19.81
CA LYS A 251 -4.89 3.69 -18.67
C LYS A 251 -5.43 4.81 -17.77
N VAL A 252 -4.69 5.92 -17.63
CA VAL A 252 -5.15 7.09 -16.87
C VAL A 252 -6.24 7.86 -17.60
N LEU A 253 -6.17 7.91 -18.93
CA LEU A 253 -7.07 8.65 -19.79
C LEU A 253 -8.34 7.88 -20.15
N ASP A 254 -8.35 6.56 -20.02
CA ASP A 254 -9.51 5.71 -20.24
C ASP A 254 -10.69 6.14 -19.36
N GLY A 255 -11.89 6.20 -19.95
CA GLY A 255 -13.08 6.72 -19.28
C GLY A 255 -13.14 8.25 -19.15
N THR A 256 -12.19 8.98 -19.73
CA THR A 256 -12.23 10.46 -19.78
C THR A 256 -12.46 10.98 -21.21
N PHE A 257 -12.73 12.27 -21.35
CA PHE A 257 -12.78 12.98 -22.64
C PHE A 257 -11.45 12.91 -23.42
N MET A 258 -10.35 12.56 -22.76
CA MET A 258 -9.02 12.38 -23.34
C MET A 258 -8.70 10.92 -23.73
N SER A 259 -9.66 10.00 -23.64
CA SER A 259 -9.44 8.58 -23.98
C SER A 259 -9.11 8.33 -25.47
N GLY A 260 -9.56 9.21 -26.36
CA GLY A 260 -9.42 9.06 -27.81
C GLY A 260 -8.38 9.98 -28.45
N ASN A 261 -8.65 10.35 -29.69
CA ASN A 261 -7.82 11.31 -30.41
C ASN A 261 -8.14 12.75 -30.01
N ALA A 262 -7.11 13.56 -29.84
CA ALA A 262 -7.21 14.98 -29.59
C ALA A 262 -7.77 15.70 -30.83
N PRO A 263 -8.70 16.67 -30.63
CA PRO A 263 -9.26 17.46 -31.72
C PRO A 263 -8.17 18.26 -32.42
N VAL A 264 -8.37 18.62 -33.70
CA VAL A 264 -7.40 19.33 -34.56
C VAL A 264 -6.16 18.51 -34.92
N ASP A 265 -5.50 17.88 -33.94
CA ASP A 265 -4.30 17.05 -34.15
C ASP A 265 -4.63 15.69 -34.79
N ASN A 266 -5.78 15.10 -34.43
CA ASN A 266 -6.17 13.73 -34.80
C ASN A 266 -5.12 12.66 -34.39
N ARG A 267 -4.54 12.84 -33.19
CA ARG A 267 -3.56 11.94 -32.56
C ARG A 267 -4.05 11.54 -31.18
N ARG A 268 -3.68 10.37 -30.65
CA ARG A 268 -4.10 9.96 -29.29
C ARG A 268 -3.56 10.95 -28.28
N TYR A 269 -4.38 11.34 -27.30
CA TYR A 269 -3.89 12.17 -26.19
C TYR A 269 -2.72 11.52 -25.45
N ALA A 270 -2.74 10.20 -25.29
CA ALA A 270 -1.66 9.47 -24.65
C ALA A 270 -0.30 9.71 -25.33
N ASP A 271 -0.26 9.75 -26.66
CA ASP A 271 0.96 10.07 -27.42
C ASP A 271 1.42 11.52 -27.16
N LEU A 272 0.47 12.46 -27.09
CA LEU A 272 0.76 13.87 -26.84
C LEU A 272 1.34 14.10 -25.45
N PHE A 273 0.82 13.43 -24.42
CA PHE A 273 1.37 13.50 -23.06
C PHE A 273 2.73 12.83 -22.95
N PHE A 274 2.93 11.68 -23.59
CA PHE A 274 4.23 11.02 -23.63
C PHE A 274 5.30 11.92 -24.29
N GLU A 275 4.99 12.49 -25.45
CA GLU A 275 5.88 13.40 -26.16
C GLU A 275 6.13 14.70 -25.39
N GLY A 276 5.09 15.29 -24.80
CA GLY A 276 5.21 16.49 -23.97
C GLY A 276 6.11 16.25 -22.76
N GLY A 277 5.98 15.10 -22.10
CA GLY A 277 6.87 14.69 -21.02
C GLY A 277 8.32 14.54 -21.48
N ARG A 278 8.53 13.80 -22.59
CA ARG A 278 9.87 13.56 -23.15
C ARG A 278 10.57 14.86 -23.58
N ASN A 279 9.86 15.74 -24.28
CA ASN A 279 10.43 16.98 -24.80
C ASN A 279 10.87 17.93 -23.68
N ASN A 280 10.15 17.92 -22.55
CA ASN A 280 10.35 18.85 -21.44
C ASN A 280 10.98 18.21 -20.21
N ARG A 281 11.40 16.94 -20.28
CA ARG A 281 12.03 16.18 -19.18
C ARG A 281 11.18 16.08 -17.90
N ILE A 282 9.86 15.98 -18.07
CA ILE A 282 8.87 15.78 -17.01
C ILE A 282 8.09 14.48 -17.24
N SER A 283 7.56 13.87 -16.17
CA SER A 283 6.75 12.65 -16.24
C SER A 283 5.48 12.89 -17.09
N GLY A 284 5.37 12.14 -18.19
CA GLY A 284 4.19 12.18 -19.06
C GLY A 284 2.96 11.59 -18.37
N LEU A 285 3.18 10.60 -17.49
CA LEU A 285 2.13 10.02 -16.65
C LEU A 285 1.60 11.05 -15.64
N TYR A 286 2.49 11.77 -14.96
CA TYR A 286 2.10 12.86 -14.06
C TYR A 286 1.29 13.94 -14.79
N LEU A 287 1.73 14.38 -15.97
CA LEU A 287 1.00 15.38 -16.76
C LEU A 287 -0.42 14.91 -17.09
N ALA A 288 -0.60 13.65 -17.48
CA ALA A 288 -1.92 13.09 -17.76
C ALA A 288 -2.81 13.03 -16.51
N VAL A 289 -2.25 12.61 -15.36
CA VAL A 289 -2.95 12.61 -14.07
C VAL A 289 -3.34 14.04 -13.68
N LEU A 290 -2.42 15.00 -13.78
CA LEU A 290 -2.67 16.40 -13.48
C LEU A 290 -3.79 16.95 -14.36
N ALA A 291 -3.73 16.76 -15.68
CA ALA A 291 -4.79 17.20 -16.58
C ALA A 291 -6.16 16.57 -16.25
N ARG A 292 -6.19 15.28 -15.88
CA ARG A 292 -7.42 14.61 -15.43
C ARG A 292 -7.99 15.22 -14.15
N LEU A 293 -7.14 15.53 -13.17
CA LEU A 293 -7.56 16.15 -11.90
C LEU A 293 -8.03 17.59 -12.10
N GLU A 294 -7.33 18.36 -12.95
CA GLU A 294 -7.62 19.78 -13.18
C GLU A 294 -8.86 20.01 -14.06
N GLN A 295 -9.18 19.09 -14.98
CA GLN A 295 -10.27 19.24 -15.95
C GLN A 295 -11.47 18.33 -15.69
N GLY A 296 -11.31 17.35 -14.79
CA GLY A 296 -12.29 16.29 -14.57
C GLY A 296 -12.40 15.32 -15.75
N THR A 297 -13.20 14.27 -15.57
CA THR A 297 -13.36 13.19 -16.57
C THR A 297 -14.11 13.64 -17.82
N ASN A 298 -14.99 14.63 -17.71
CA ASN A 298 -15.80 15.15 -18.82
C ASN A 298 -15.16 16.35 -19.55
N GLY A 299 -14.02 16.84 -19.08
CA GLY A 299 -13.39 18.06 -19.58
C GLY A 299 -14.13 19.32 -19.15
N SER A 300 -13.65 20.46 -19.64
CA SER A 300 -14.15 21.78 -19.25
C SER A 300 -14.24 22.73 -20.46
N ALA A 301 -14.75 23.93 -20.23
CA ALA A 301 -14.73 24.98 -21.25
C ALA A 301 -13.30 25.29 -21.72
N ALA A 302 -12.29 25.16 -20.84
CA ALA A 302 -10.88 25.41 -21.13
C ALA A 302 -10.25 24.38 -22.09
N THR A 303 -10.84 23.19 -22.23
CA THR A 303 -10.31 22.12 -23.09
C THR A 303 -11.13 21.89 -24.36
N SER A 304 -12.20 22.65 -24.55
CA SER A 304 -13.16 22.44 -25.63
C SER A 304 -12.75 23.05 -26.99
N GLY A 305 -11.92 24.10 -26.98
CA GLY A 305 -11.66 24.92 -28.17
C GLY A 305 -12.86 25.79 -28.61
N ALA A 306 -13.95 25.81 -27.86
CA ALA A 306 -15.15 26.58 -28.20
C ALA A 306 -14.89 28.09 -28.19
N ALA A 307 -15.70 28.84 -28.96
CA ALA A 307 -15.63 30.29 -28.95
C ALA A 307 -16.20 30.87 -27.66
N PHE A 308 -15.57 31.94 -27.15
CA PHE A 308 -16.06 32.70 -26.00
C PHE A 308 -15.78 34.19 -26.17
N SER A 309 -16.53 35.02 -25.44
CA SER A 309 -16.33 36.47 -25.42
C SER A 309 -15.85 36.95 -24.07
N TYR A 310 -14.88 37.87 -24.08
CA TYR A 310 -14.35 38.54 -22.90
C TYR A 310 -13.97 39.98 -23.24
N ASN A 311 -14.44 40.96 -22.45
CA ASN A 311 -14.21 42.40 -22.66
C ASN A 311 -14.44 42.87 -24.12
N GLY A 312 -15.52 42.41 -24.76
CA GLY A 312 -15.90 42.80 -26.12
C GLY A 312 -15.07 42.18 -27.24
N ARG A 313 -14.14 41.26 -26.93
CA ARG A 313 -13.39 40.46 -27.91
C ARG A 313 -13.88 39.02 -27.91
N THR A 314 -13.84 38.37 -29.08
CA THR A 314 -14.14 36.95 -29.24
C THR A 314 -12.85 36.18 -29.46
N TYR A 315 -12.68 35.09 -28.71
CA TYR A 315 -11.57 34.14 -28.79
C TYR A 315 -12.13 32.76 -29.15
N SER A 316 -11.37 31.91 -29.83
CA SER A 316 -11.79 30.56 -30.20
C SER A 316 -10.59 29.67 -30.54
N GLY A 317 -10.80 28.35 -30.52
CA GLY A 317 -9.78 27.37 -30.91
C GLY A 317 -8.60 27.30 -29.95
N LEU A 318 -8.80 27.63 -28.67
CA LEU A 318 -7.76 27.65 -27.63
C LEU A 318 -7.99 26.54 -26.62
N TYR A 319 -6.90 25.97 -26.11
CA TYR A 319 -6.92 24.83 -25.19
C TYR A 319 -6.00 25.09 -24.01
N ASN A 320 -6.41 24.70 -22.80
CA ASN A 320 -5.61 24.74 -21.59
C ASN A 320 -5.99 23.57 -20.68
N TYR A 321 -5.07 22.61 -20.50
CA TYR A 321 -5.31 21.37 -19.75
C TYR A 321 -4.88 21.45 -18.28
N PHE A 322 -4.13 22.49 -17.90
CA PHE A 322 -3.48 22.59 -16.58
C PHE A 322 -3.89 23.85 -15.82
N ASN A 323 -4.95 24.55 -16.26
CA ASN A 323 -5.43 25.80 -15.67
C ASN A 323 -4.35 26.91 -15.55
N ILE A 324 -3.32 26.88 -16.39
CA ILE A 324 -2.22 27.86 -16.33
C ILE A 324 -2.75 29.25 -16.70
N GLY A 325 -2.47 30.25 -15.86
CA GLY A 325 -2.95 31.62 -16.05
C GLY A 325 -4.41 31.86 -15.63
N ALA A 326 -5.09 30.85 -15.06
CA ALA A 326 -6.46 30.99 -14.55
C ALA A 326 -6.47 31.57 -13.12
N VAL A 327 -6.30 32.89 -13.00
CA VAL A 327 -6.29 33.60 -11.71
C VAL A 327 -7.67 34.19 -11.33
N SER A 328 -8.14 33.86 -10.13
CA SER A 328 -9.24 34.45 -9.33
C SER A 328 -10.45 35.09 -10.05
N ASP A 329 -11.55 34.34 -10.16
CA ASP A 329 -12.98 34.73 -10.17
C ASP A 329 -13.83 33.63 -10.86
N ALA A 330 -15.15 33.84 -11.01
CA ALA A 330 -16.07 32.88 -11.66
C ALA A 330 -15.77 32.64 -13.16
N GLU A 331 -14.91 33.46 -13.79
CA GLU A 331 -14.54 33.35 -15.20
C GLU A 331 -13.03 33.08 -15.39
N ASN A 332 -12.32 32.63 -14.35
CA ASN A 332 -10.88 32.38 -14.37
C ASN A 332 -10.40 31.49 -15.54
N TRP A 333 -11.21 30.53 -16.00
CA TRP A 333 -10.90 29.70 -17.16
C TRP A 333 -10.73 30.52 -18.45
N LYS A 334 -11.46 31.63 -18.60
CA LYS A 334 -11.29 32.56 -19.73
C LYS A 334 -9.95 33.27 -19.66
N LEU A 335 -9.50 33.66 -18.47
CA LEU A 335 -8.17 34.25 -18.27
C LEU A 335 -7.07 33.24 -18.60
N GLY A 336 -7.24 31.97 -18.21
CA GLY A 336 -6.36 30.88 -18.63
C GLY A 336 -6.33 30.67 -20.15
N LEU A 337 -7.45 30.82 -20.85
CA LEU A 337 -7.47 30.76 -22.32
C LEU A 337 -6.90 32.03 -22.97
N ILE A 338 -7.06 33.21 -22.37
CA ILE A 338 -6.41 34.45 -22.84
C ILE A 338 -4.90 34.36 -22.66
N TYR A 339 -4.44 33.79 -21.55
CA TYR A 339 -3.03 33.43 -21.38
C TYR A 339 -2.60 32.51 -22.52
N ALA A 340 -3.31 31.41 -22.73
CA ALA A 340 -3.07 30.43 -23.80
C ALA A 340 -3.05 31.05 -25.21
N ASN A 341 -3.79 32.14 -25.45
CA ASN A 341 -3.77 32.90 -26.70
C ASN A 341 -2.44 33.63 -26.97
N GLY A 342 -1.57 33.78 -25.97
CA GLY A 342 -0.43 34.71 -26.02
C GLY A 342 -0.81 36.10 -25.49
N GLY A 343 -1.71 36.14 -24.51
CA GLY A 343 -2.28 37.36 -23.92
C GLY A 343 -3.44 37.93 -24.73
N VAL A 344 -3.97 39.07 -24.27
CA VAL A 344 -5.15 39.76 -24.86
C VAL A 344 -4.98 40.09 -26.35
N ASN A 345 -3.74 40.29 -26.81
CA ASN A 345 -3.42 40.59 -28.21
C ASN A 345 -2.87 39.39 -28.99
N GLY A 346 -2.61 38.26 -28.33
CA GLY A 346 -2.09 37.05 -28.95
C GLY A 346 -0.69 37.18 -29.55
N THR A 347 0.17 37.97 -28.92
CA THR A 347 1.51 38.29 -29.41
C THR A 347 2.62 37.56 -28.68
N GLU A 348 2.35 37.01 -27.49
CA GLU A 348 3.35 36.27 -26.71
C GLU A 348 3.54 34.84 -27.23
N THR A 349 4.80 34.41 -27.32
CA THR A 349 5.18 33.13 -27.93
C THR A 349 5.86 32.16 -26.96
N SER A 350 6.09 32.55 -25.71
CA SER A 350 6.69 31.67 -24.70
C SER A 350 5.79 30.45 -24.45
N TYR A 351 6.41 29.33 -24.07
CA TYR A 351 5.70 28.09 -23.74
C TYR A 351 4.81 27.60 -24.89
N ASN A 352 5.28 27.68 -26.13
CA ASN A 352 4.53 27.29 -27.33
C ASN A 352 3.19 28.00 -27.55
N ARG A 353 3.01 29.23 -27.04
CA ARG A 353 1.80 30.02 -27.33
C ARG A 353 1.77 30.57 -28.76
N PRO A 354 0.59 30.71 -29.39
CA PRO A 354 -0.73 30.36 -28.85
C PRO A 354 -0.97 28.85 -28.80
N TRP A 355 -1.74 28.40 -27.81
CA TRP A 355 -2.19 27.01 -27.64
C TRP A 355 -3.44 26.73 -28.46
N ASN A 356 -3.29 26.82 -29.79
CA ASN A 356 -4.37 26.67 -30.76
C ASN A 356 -4.60 25.22 -31.25
N SER A 357 -4.01 24.25 -30.55
CA SER A 357 -4.22 22.81 -30.71
C SER A 357 -3.90 22.12 -29.37
N PRO A 358 -4.52 20.96 -29.09
CA PRO A 358 -4.17 20.14 -27.93
C PRO A 358 -2.68 19.82 -27.82
N SER A 359 -2.01 19.46 -28.92
CA SER A 359 -0.57 19.15 -28.90
C SER A 359 0.27 20.33 -28.41
N ARG A 360 -0.01 21.55 -28.90
CA ARG A 360 0.67 22.77 -28.44
C ARG A 360 0.34 23.11 -26.99
N ALA A 361 -0.91 22.94 -26.56
CA ALA A 361 -1.34 23.19 -25.19
C ALA A 361 -0.68 22.24 -24.19
N ILE A 362 -0.62 20.94 -24.52
CA ILE A 362 -0.01 19.92 -23.66
C ILE A 362 1.51 20.13 -23.61
N ASN A 363 2.18 20.31 -24.76
CA ASN A 363 3.62 20.53 -24.79
C ASN A 363 4.02 21.86 -24.14
N GLY A 364 3.27 22.94 -24.40
CA GLY A 364 3.53 24.25 -23.80
C GLY A 364 3.23 24.32 -22.30
N GLY A 365 2.18 23.64 -21.85
CA GLY A 365 1.91 23.50 -20.42
C GLY A 365 2.97 22.65 -19.71
N ALA A 366 3.42 21.56 -20.34
CA ALA A 366 4.53 20.75 -19.85
C ALA A 366 5.83 21.57 -19.74
N GLU A 367 6.17 22.36 -20.76
CA GLU A 367 7.30 23.30 -20.75
C GLU A 367 7.18 24.31 -19.61
N TRP A 368 5.99 24.89 -19.40
CA TRP A 368 5.75 25.85 -18.31
C TRP A 368 6.00 25.25 -16.93
N ILE A 369 5.52 24.03 -16.68
CA ILE A 369 5.73 23.33 -15.41
C ILE A 369 7.19 22.91 -15.26
N ALA A 370 7.79 22.38 -16.32
CA ALA A 370 9.15 21.87 -16.30
C ALA A 370 10.20 22.96 -16.13
N GLU A 371 10.11 24.05 -16.90
CA GLU A 371 11.03 25.20 -16.76
C GLU A 371 10.79 25.94 -15.46
N GLY A 372 9.54 26.07 -15.02
CA GLY A 372 9.23 26.76 -13.77
C GLY A 372 9.74 26.03 -12.54
N TYR A 373 9.63 24.70 -12.48
CA TYR A 373 9.82 23.96 -11.22
C TYR A 373 10.84 22.84 -11.36
N ILE A 374 10.62 21.90 -12.28
CA ILE A 374 11.40 20.66 -12.36
C ILE A 374 12.87 20.95 -12.69
N SER A 375 13.13 21.90 -13.59
CA SER A 375 14.48 22.28 -14.03
C SER A 375 15.29 23.00 -12.95
N ASP A 376 14.61 23.66 -12.01
CA ASP A 376 15.21 24.34 -10.86
C ASP A 376 15.36 23.39 -9.65
N GLY A 377 15.04 22.10 -9.81
CA GLY A 377 15.19 21.07 -8.79
C GLY A 377 13.95 20.87 -7.92
N GLN A 378 12.84 21.56 -8.17
CA GLN A 378 11.57 21.34 -7.48
C GLN A 378 10.80 20.17 -8.12
N ASP A 379 11.42 18.99 -8.14
CA ASP A 379 10.97 17.82 -8.89
C ASP A 379 10.00 16.90 -8.14
N THR A 380 9.45 17.38 -7.02
CA THR A 380 8.34 16.77 -6.29
C THR A 380 7.32 17.84 -5.90
N MET A 381 6.06 17.47 -5.69
CA MET A 381 5.05 18.43 -5.25
C MET A 381 5.38 19.05 -3.89
N TYR A 382 6.05 18.30 -3.02
CA TYR A 382 6.59 18.83 -1.77
C TYR A 382 7.57 19.99 -2.03
N LEU A 383 8.57 19.79 -2.88
CA LEU A 383 9.57 20.82 -3.21
C LEU A 383 8.94 22.00 -3.97
N MET A 384 7.88 21.77 -4.74
CA MET A 384 7.10 22.85 -5.35
C MET A 384 6.37 23.71 -4.31
N LYS A 385 5.96 23.15 -3.15
CA LYS A 385 5.30 23.92 -2.08
C LYS A 385 6.27 24.58 -1.13
N PHE A 386 7.26 23.87 -0.58
CA PHE A 386 8.12 24.42 0.48
C PHE A 386 9.43 25.00 -0.06
N ASN A 387 9.77 24.70 -1.31
CA ASN A 387 11.05 24.99 -1.96
C ASN A 387 12.26 25.01 -1.02
N VAL A 388 12.68 23.82 -0.61
CA VAL A 388 13.91 23.61 0.16
C VAL A 388 15.07 23.17 -0.72
N THR A 389 15.05 23.64 -1.97
CA THR A 389 16.15 23.45 -2.92
C THR A 389 17.17 24.58 -2.79
N PRO A 390 18.43 24.40 -3.25
CA PRO A 390 19.41 25.48 -3.26
C PRO A 390 19.04 26.68 -4.15
N VAL A 391 18.06 26.51 -5.05
CA VAL A 391 17.63 27.52 -6.01
C VAL A 391 16.33 28.15 -5.49
N TRP A 392 16.35 29.46 -5.27
CA TRP A 392 15.22 30.22 -4.74
C TRP A 392 14.69 29.71 -3.37
N THR A 393 15.56 29.16 -2.52
CA THR A 393 15.21 28.55 -1.22
C THR A 393 14.17 29.39 -0.45
N TYR A 394 13.11 28.73 0.03
CA TYR A 394 11.93 29.30 0.72
C TYR A 394 11.05 30.23 -0.12
N SER A 395 11.30 30.36 -1.42
CA SER A 395 10.53 31.19 -2.35
C SER A 395 10.17 30.38 -3.60
N HIS A 396 9.55 31.00 -4.61
CA HIS A 396 9.13 30.29 -5.83
C HIS A 396 8.22 29.07 -5.53
N GLN A 397 7.24 29.28 -4.66
CA GLN A 397 6.31 28.24 -4.23
C GLN A 397 5.07 28.23 -5.13
N TYR A 398 4.64 27.03 -5.52
CA TYR A 398 3.49 26.83 -6.42
C TYR A 398 2.16 27.27 -5.78
N MET A 399 2.03 27.19 -4.46
CA MET A 399 0.79 27.50 -3.75
C MET A 399 1.06 27.98 -2.31
N THR A 400 0.14 28.77 -1.77
CA THR A 400 0.17 29.22 -0.37
C THR A 400 -0.62 28.30 0.56
N ASN A 401 -1.63 27.56 0.06
CA ASN A 401 -2.38 26.58 0.85
C ASN A 401 -1.46 25.45 1.33
N ILE A 402 -1.20 25.38 2.63
CA ILE A 402 -0.27 24.41 3.21
C ILE A 402 -0.78 22.96 3.09
N ARG A 403 -2.11 22.76 3.03
CA ARG A 403 -2.74 21.44 2.90
C ARG A 403 -2.84 20.97 1.45
N GLY A 404 -2.58 21.86 0.47
CA GLY A 404 -2.89 21.59 -0.92
C GLY A 404 -2.11 20.42 -1.52
N VAL A 405 -0.85 20.27 -1.13
CA VAL A 405 0.00 19.15 -1.57
C VAL A 405 -0.42 17.82 -0.92
N TYR A 406 -0.75 17.84 0.37
CA TYR A 406 -1.32 16.70 1.08
C TYR A 406 -2.60 16.19 0.40
N ILE A 407 -3.59 17.06 0.18
CA ILE A 407 -4.86 16.67 -0.47
C ILE A 407 -4.63 16.15 -1.91
N LYS A 408 -3.74 16.82 -2.66
CA LYS A 408 -3.48 16.43 -4.05
C LYS A 408 -2.72 15.09 -4.13
N SER A 409 -1.88 14.75 -3.14
CA SER A 409 -1.20 13.45 -3.08
C SER A 409 -2.16 12.26 -2.96
N GLU A 410 -3.25 12.38 -2.20
CA GLU A 410 -4.28 11.35 -2.08
C GLU A 410 -4.99 11.11 -3.41
N SER A 411 -5.37 12.20 -4.08
CA SER A 411 -6.01 12.14 -5.41
C SER A 411 -5.10 11.49 -6.45
N MET A 412 -3.79 11.72 -6.35
CA MET A 412 -2.80 11.04 -7.18
C MET A 412 -2.74 9.55 -6.85
N PHE A 413 -2.61 9.17 -5.57
CA PHE A 413 -2.58 7.78 -5.16
C PHE A 413 -3.78 6.99 -5.72
N PHE A 414 -5.01 7.48 -5.52
CA PHE A 414 -6.21 6.81 -6.03
C PHE A 414 -6.21 6.69 -7.55
N THR A 415 -5.76 7.73 -8.26
CA THR A 415 -5.64 7.66 -9.72
C THR A 415 -4.63 6.58 -10.14
N TYR A 416 -3.48 6.46 -9.47
CA TYR A 416 -2.51 5.42 -9.76
C TYR A 416 -3.02 4.02 -9.37
N TYR A 417 -3.76 3.89 -8.27
CA TYR A 417 -4.41 2.66 -7.85
C TYR A 417 -5.44 2.16 -8.87
N ASP A 418 -6.44 2.99 -9.19
CA ASP A 418 -7.56 2.65 -10.07
C ASP A 418 -7.12 2.29 -11.50
N THR A 419 -5.97 2.82 -11.91
CA THR A 419 -5.42 2.64 -13.27
C THR A 419 -4.35 1.55 -13.33
N GLY A 420 -4.11 0.83 -12.22
CA GLY A 420 -3.16 -0.27 -12.13
C GLY A 420 -1.71 0.17 -12.29
N ASN A 421 -1.38 1.40 -11.85
CA ASN A 421 -0.07 2.01 -11.97
C ASN A 421 0.78 1.94 -10.69
N LEU A 422 0.28 1.37 -9.59
CA LEU A 422 1.07 1.19 -8.35
C LEU A 422 2.13 0.11 -8.42
N THR A 423 2.00 -0.88 -9.32
CA THR A 423 2.99 -1.97 -9.47
C THR A 423 4.23 -1.56 -10.25
N ARG A 424 4.29 -0.31 -10.71
CA ARG A 424 5.40 0.26 -11.47
C ARG A 424 6.55 0.65 -10.57
N ASP A 425 7.71 0.83 -11.18
CA ASP A 425 8.87 1.43 -10.54
C ASP A 425 8.58 2.93 -10.30
N LEU A 426 8.25 3.26 -9.06
CA LEU A 426 8.02 4.63 -8.61
C LEU A 426 9.17 5.07 -7.72
N THR A 427 9.69 6.27 -7.94
CA THR A 427 10.76 6.85 -7.13
C THR A 427 10.21 7.99 -6.30
N PHE A 428 10.43 7.95 -4.99
CA PHE A 428 10.02 8.98 -4.05
C PHE A 428 11.25 9.67 -3.47
N SER A 429 11.38 10.97 -3.70
CA SER A 429 12.47 11.81 -3.19
C SER A 429 12.00 12.52 -1.91
N ILE A 430 12.40 11.97 -0.76
CA ILE A 430 11.90 12.36 0.56
C ILE A 430 12.89 13.32 1.22
N PRO A 431 12.48 14.57 1.55
CA PRO A 431 13.34 15.54 2.21
C PRO A 431 13.82 15.08 3.59
N VAL A 432 15.09 15.36 3.89
CA VAL A 432 15.72 15.20 5.19
C VAL A 432 16.32 16.53 5.61
N TYR A 433 15.92 17.01 6.79
CA TYR A 433 16.40 18.26 7.39
C TYR A 433 17.40 17.98 8.50
N GLU A 434 18.26 18.96 8.77
CA GLU A 434 19.15 18.92 9.92
C GLU A 434 18.39 19.33 11.19
N ASN A 435 18.76 18.75 12.34
CA ASN A 435 18.26 19.15 13.66
C ASN A 435 16.72 19.08 13.82
N MET A 436 16.07 18.12 13.15
CA MET A 436 14.63 17.88 13.33
C MET A 436 14.29 17.46 14.76
N PRO A 437 13.12 17.87 15.29
CA PRO A 437 12.60 17.31 16.54
C PRO A 437 12.26 15.83 16.36
N GLU A 438 12.08 15.11 17.46
CA GLU A 438 11.69 13.69 17.44
C GLU A 438 10.38 13.46 16.68
N TYR A 439 9.42 14.38 16.84
CA TYR A 439 8.14 14.39 16.12
C TYR A 439 7.58 15.82 16.04
N THR A 440 6.57 16.00 15.19
CA THR A 440 5.74 17.22 15.13
C THR A 440 4.27 16.84 15.33
N VAL A 441 3.46 17.79 15.82
CA VAL A 441 2.05 17.54 16.12
C VAL A 441 1.21 18.68 15.58
N LEU A 442 0.15 18.34 14.85
CA LEU A 442 -0.81 19.33 14.40
C LEU A 442 -1.54 19.91 15.62
N PRO A 443 -1.69 21.24 15.75
CA PRO A 443 -2.44 21.83 16.86
C PRO A 443 -3.83 21.21 17.02
N GLY A 444 -4.24 21.00 18.27
CA GLY A 444 -5.50 20.32 18.60
C GLY A 444 -5.46 18.78 18.53
N HIS A 445 -4.33 18.18 18.15
CA HIS A 445 -4.14 16.73 18.09
C HIS A 445 -3.16 16.25 19.16
N ASN A 446 -3.24 14.96 19.49
CA ASN A 446 -2.32 14.31 20.42
C ASN A 446 -0.98 13.98 19.73
N PRO A 447 0.14 13.97 20.47
CA PRO A 447 1.40 13.49 19.93
C PRO A 447 1.30 12.03 19.47
N PRO A 448 2.06 11.63 18.43
CA PRO A 448 2.13 10.23 18.03
C PRO A 448 2.66 9.37 19.19
N VAL A 449 2.10 8.18 19.36
CA VAL A 449 2.60 7.20 20.35
C VAL A 449 3.93 6.66 19.82
N ILE A 450 5.04 7.03 20.48
CA ILE A 450 6.36 6.50 20.17
C ILE A 450 6.47 5.12 20.81
N ILE A 451 6.38 4.07 19.99
CA ILE A 451 6.67 2.71 20.42
C ILE A 451 8.16 2.48 20.15
N PRO A 452 8.99 2.20 21.17
CA PRO A 452 10.42 1.92 20.97
C PRO A 452 10.57 0.73 19.99
N GLU A 453 11.53 0.81 19.06
CA GLU A 453 11.94 -0.40 18.34
C GLU A 453 12.46 -1.39 19.39
N ASP A 454 12.04 -2.66 19.32
CA ASP A 454 12.68 -3.71 20.11
C ASP A 454 14.19 -3.63 19.84
N PRO A 455 15.03 -3.65 20.89
CA PRO A 455 16.47 -3.56 20.71
C PRO A 455 16.89 -4.69 19.77
N VAL A 456 17.52 -4.32 18.66
CA VAL A 456 18.27 -5.28 17.85
C VAL A 456 19.38 -5.76 18.77
N GLU A 457 19.26 -6.97 19.33
CA GLU A 457 20.42 -7.64 19.90
C GLU A 457 21.38 -7.85 18.72
N GLU A 458 22.37 -6.96 18.61
CA GLU A 458 23.54 -7.23 17.79
C GLU A 458 24.11 -8.56 18.28
N PRO A 459 24.25 -9.58 17.42
CA PRO A 459 24.84 -10.84 17.86
C PRO A 459 26.27 -10.52 18.33
N GLU A 460 26.54 -10.75 19.61
CA GLU A 460 27.91 -10.71 20.12
C GLU A 460 28.74 -11.66 19.26
N ILE A 461 29.74 -11.12 18.57
CA ILE A 461 30.71 -11.89 17.81
C ILE A 461 31.57 -12.64 18.83
N SER A 462 31.15 -13.84 19.22
CA SER A 462 32.04 -14.80 19.84
C SER A 462 32.99 -15.33 18.76
N GLU A 463 34.29 -15.21 19.01
CA GLU A 463 35.34 -15.72 18.13
C GLU A 463 35.10 -17.21 17.84
N TYR A 464 34.73 -17.54 16.59
CA TYR A 464 34.73 -18.91 16.12
C TYR A 464 36.08 -19.24 15.48
N ASP A 465 36.79 -20.18 16.11
CA ASP A 465 37.72 -21.06 15.42
C ASP A 465 36.97 -21.83 14.33
N ASP A 466 37.52 -21.82 13.12
CA ASP A 466 37.18 -22.72 12.02
C ASP A 466 37.46 -24.18 12.46
N PRO A 467 36.48 -25.09 12.28
CA PRO A 467 36.81 -26.19 11.39
C PRO A 467 35.65 -26.62 10.50
N ALA A 468 35.94 -26.71 9.21
CA ALA A 468 35.23 -27.55 8.26
C ALA A 468 35.13 -29.02 8.70
N ALA A 469 34.00 -29.64 8.29
CA ALA A 469 33.72 -31.05 8.02
C ALA A 469 32.90 -31.86 9.06
N ASP A 470 31.82 -32.45 8.50
CA ASP A 470 31.14 -33.71 8.85
C ASP A 470 29.97 -33.67 9.84
N VAL A 471 28.74 -33.80 9.34
CA VAL A 471 27.57 -34.26 10.13
C VAL A 471 26.58 -35.03 9.23
N SER A 472 26.50 -36.35 9.42
CA SER A 472 25.31 -37.17 9.18
C SER A 472 24.92 -37.76 10.53
N SER A 473 23.70 -37.50 11.01
CA SER A 473 23.31 -37.67 12.42
C SER A 473 22.85 -39.07 12.82
N GLY A 474 22.59 -39.99 11.88
CA GLY A 474 22.36 -41.41 12.18
C GLY A 474 21.03 -41.74 12.89
N ASP A 475 20.14 -40.76 13.02
CA ASP A 475 18.77 -40.88 13.54
C ASP A 475 17.80 -40.42 12.46
N ILE A 476 16.88 -41.30 12.03
CA ILE A 476 15.98 -41.04 10.89
C ILE A 476 15.04 -39.86 11.12
N ILE A 477 14.63 -39.63 12.37
CA ILE A 477 13.77 -38.50 12.73
C ILE A 477 14.57 -37.20 12.58
N THR A 478 15.78 -37.17 13.13
CA THR A 478 16.69 -36.02 13.01
C THR A 478 17.15 -35.77 11.56
N ASP A 479 17.46 -36.82 10.80
CA ASP A 479 17.95 -36.71 9.41
C ASP A 479 16.85 -36.30 8.41
N LEU A 480 15.56 -36.54 8.74
CA LEU A 480 14.41 -36.02 7.99
C LEU A 480 13.90 -34.67 8.53
N CYS A 481 14.57 -34.11 9.55
CA CYS A 481 14.11 -32.92 10.26
C CYS A 481 12.64 -33.05 10.74
N LEU A 482 12.22 -34.26 11.13
CA LEU A 482 10.88 -34.52 11.64
C LEU A 482 10.82 -34.21 13.13
N ILE A 483 9.62 -33.88 13.58
CA ILE A 483 9.36 -33.54 14.96
C ILE A 483 8.57 -34.68 15.59
N ASN A 484 9.09 -35.21 16.69
CA ASN A 484 8.44 -36.23 17.49
C ASN A 484 7.83 -35.60 18.74
N ASP A 485 6.51 -35.59 18.82
CA ASP A 485 5.77 -35.23 20.02
C ASP A 485 5.08 -36.48 20.60
N ASN A 486 5.89 -37.34 21.23
CA ASN A 486 5.49 -38.50 22.04
C ASN A 486 4.25 -39.25 21.53
N GLU A 487 4.30 -39.75 20.28
CA GLU A 487 3.34 -40.64 19.55
C GLU A 487 2.97 -40.10 18.15
N THR A 488 3.26 -38.84 17.84
CA THR A 488 3.03 -38.24 16.51
C THR A 488 4.30 -37.73 15.86
N LEU A 489 4.38 -37.87 14.53
CA LEU A 489 5.42 -37.28 13.69
C LEU A 489 4.83 -36.18 12.79
N THR A 490 5.35 -34.97 12.95
CA THR A 490 5.11 -33.79 12.11
C THR A 490 6.39 -33.41 11.35
N GLY A 491 6.30 -32.49 10.38
CA GLY A 491 7.45 -32.08 9.54
C GLY A 491 7.46 -32.68 8.14
N PHE A 492 6.44 -33.46 7.76
CA PHE A 492 6.33 -34.03 6.42
C PHE A 492 5.79 -33.00 5.42
N GLU A 493 6.59 -32.71 4.39
CA GLU A 493 6.14 -31.87 3.28
C GLU A 493 5.06 -32.56 2.44
N THR A 494 4.15 -31.76 1.88
CA THR A 494 3.14 -32.25 0.93
C THR A 494 3.82 -32.89 -0.28
N GLY A 495 3.27 -34.03 -0.75
CA GLY A 495 3.89 -34.79 -1.84
C GLY A 495 4.98 -35.78 -1.42
N THR A 496 5.32 -35.87 -0.12
CA THR A 496 6.25 -36.89 0.39
C THR A 496 5.73 -38.31 0.12
N THR A 497 6.60 -39.20 -0.35
CA THR A 497 6.25 -40.59 -0.68
C THR A 497 6.87 -41.60 0.28
N ALA A 498 6.21 -42.74 0.45
CA ALA A 498 6.67 -43.85 1.29
C ALA A 498 8.09 -44.35 0.92
N GLY A 499 8.47 -44.25 -0.35
CA GLY A 499 9.77 -44.62 -0.87
C GLY A 499 10.91 -43.72 -0.39
N VAL A 500 10.66 -42.43 -0.13
CA VAL A 500 11.68 -41.51 0.38
C VAL A 500 12.14 -41.95 1.77
N ILE A 501 11.18 -42.22 2.66
CA ILE A 501 11.45 -42.66 4.04
C ILE A 501 12.13 -44.05 4.05
N SER A 502 11.62 -44.98 3.24
CA SER A 502 12.14 -46.35 3.19
C SER A 502 13.58 -46.42 2.63
N ASN A 503 13.91 -45.56 1.65
CA ASN A 503 15.26 -45.50 1.07
C ASN A 503 16.26 -44.88 2.04
N LEU A 504 15.87 -43.87 2.80
CA LEU A 504 16.74 -43.26 3.81
C LEU A 504 17.05 -44.24 4.93
N ALA A 505 16.06 -44.98 5.42
CA ALA A 505 16.25 -46.06 6.38
C ALA A 505 17.24 -47.14 5.90
N SER A 506 17.19 -47.46 4.60
CA SER A 506 18.10 -48.44 3.97
C SER A 506 19.54 -47.95 3.81
N SER A 507 19.78 -46.64 3.93
CA SER A 507 21.11 -46.02 3.79
C SER A 507 21.85 -45.83 5.12
N MET A 508 21.19 -46.11 6.24
CA MET A 508 21.76 -45.97 7.59
C MET A 508 22.61 -47.20 7.99
N GLU A 509 23.72 -46.96 8.70
CA GLU A 509 24.74 -47.99 9.01
C GLU A 509 24.23 -49.16 9.89
N ASN A 510 23.08 -49.04 10.57
CA ASN A 510 22.61 -49.97 11.61
C ASN A 510 21.45 -50.93 11.23
N GLY A 511 21.01 -50.99 9.97
CA GLY A 511 20.00 -51.98 9.54
C GLY A 511 18.57 -51.72 10.04
N THR A 512 18.24 -50.47 10.33
CA THR A 512 16.89 -49.97 10.66
C THR A 512 15.87 -50.35 9.58
N GLN A 513 14.72 -50.88 9.98
CA GLN A 513 13.60 -51.16 9.08
C GLN A 513 12.46 -50.20 9.36
N VAL A 514 11.88 -49.64 8.31
CA VAL A 514 10.71 -48.77 8.41
C VAL A 514 9.56 -49.36 7.63
N THR A 515 8.40 -49.47 8.26
CA THR A 515 7.15 -49.90 7.63
C THR A 515 6.12 -48.80 7.74
N ILE A 516 5.53 -48.39 6.62
CA ILE A 516 4.50 -47.35 6.58
C ILE A 516 3.16 -48.01 6.29
N ARG A 517 2.14 -47.69 7.08
CA ARG A 517 0.77 -48.16 6.89
C ARG A 517 -0.18 -46.99 6.70
N ASN A 518 -1.13 -47.12 5.76
CA ASN A 518 -2.21 -46.14 5.62
C ASN A 518 -3.22 -46.26 6.79
N ALA A 519 -4.20 -45.36 6.82
CA ALA A 519 -5.24 -45.35 7.86
C ALA A 519 -6.10 -46.64 7.94
N SER A 520 -6.11 -47.49 6.90
CA SER A 520 -6.76 -48.81 6.93
C SER A 520 -5.85 -49.95 7.41
N GLY A 521 -4.57 -49.67 7.72
CA GLY A 521 -3.58 -50.63 8.22
C GLY A 521 -2.80 -51.38 7.13
N GLU A 522 -3.02 -51.03 5.86
CA GLU A 522 -2.33 -51.64 4.72
C GLU A 522 -0.95 -51.01 4.51
N THR A 523 0.07 -51.85 4.27
CA THR A 523 1.43 -51.39 4.01
C THR A 523 1.51 -50.63 2.68
N VAL A 524 2.10 -49.44 2.71
CA VAL A 524 2.32 -48.58 1.53
C VAL A 524 3.81 -48.44 1.23
N GLU A 525 4.17 -48.55 -0.05
CA GLU A 525 5.57 -48.53 -0.51
C GLU A 525 5.73 -47.69 -1.80
N GLY A 526 6.97 -47.33 -2.13
CA GLY A 526 7.31 -46.67 -3.39
C GLY A 526 6.71 -45.25 -3.50
N ASN A 527 6.05 -44.94 -4.61
CA ASN A 527 5.58 -43.59 -4.92
C ASN A 527 4.23 -43.21 -4.28
N SER A 528 3.70 -44.04 -3.37
CA SER A 528 2.48 -43.72 -2.64
C SER A 528 2.71 -42.51 -1.72
N LEU A 529 1.80 -41.53 -1.78
CA LEU A 529 1.83 -40.37 -0.90
C LEU A 529 1.60 -40.78 0.55
N ILE A 530 2.30 -40.11 1.45
CA ILE A 530 2.04 -40.15 2.87
C ILE A 530 1.01 -39.06 3.18
N ALA A 531 0.09 -39.35 4.10
CA ALA A 531 -0.99 -38.46 4.48
C ALA A 531 -1.20 -38.44 5.99
N THR A 532 -1.92 -37.42 6.47
CA THR A 532 -2.38 -37.37 7.87
C THR A 532 -3.15 -38.64 8.23
N GLY A 533 -2.83 -39.23 9.38
CA GLY A 533 -3.44 -40.47 9.88
C GLY A 533 -2.76 -41.77 9.43
N TYR A 534 -1.64 -41.70 8.70
CA TYR A 534 -0.80 -42.86 8.42
C TYR A 534 0.05 -43.23 9.64
N THR A 535 0.55 -44.47 9.71
CA THR A 535 1.44 -44.93 10.77
C THR A 535 2.82 -45.28 10.22
N VAL A 536 3.86 -44.78 10.86
CA VAL A 536 5.27 -45.13 10.59
C VAL A 536 5.78 -46.00 11.73
N GLU A 537 6.02 -47.28 11.46
CA GLU A 537 6.68 -48.23 12.38
C GLU A 537 8.18 -48.18 12.10
N ILE A 538 8.98 -47.76 13.08
CA ILE A 538 10.45 -47.80 13.01
C ILE A 538 10.95 -48.94 13.89
N ARG A 539 11.68 -49.87 13.29
CA ARG A 539 12.30 -51.01 13.96
C ARG A 539 13.82 -50.91 13.94
N ASN A 540 14.41 -50.86 15.12
CA ASN A 540 15.85 -50.90 15.31
C ASN A 540 16.21 -52.08 16.22
N GLY A 541 16.60 -53.21 15.62
CA GLY A 541 16.78 -54.48 16.33
C GLY A 541 15.48 -55.01 16.93
N ASP A 542 15.42 -55.13 18.26
CA ASP A 542 14.25 -55.60 19.02
C ASP A 542 13.28 -54.47 19.43
N ASN A 543 13.69 -53.20 19.28
CA ASN A 543 12.85 -52.05 19.61
C ASN A 543 11.98 -51.67 18.40
N VAL A 544 10.68 -51.54 18.65
CA VAL A 544 9.67 -51.14 17.67
C VAL A 544 8.90 -49.96 18.23
N GLU A 545 8.85 -48.87 17.48
CA GLU A 545 8.11 -47.66 17.83
C GLU A 545 7.17 -47.27 16.69
N ASP A 546 5.92 -46.97 17.04
CA ASP A 546 4.87 -46.59 16.11
C ASP A 546 4.55 -45.12 16.28
N TYR A 547 4.48 -44.41 15.15
CA TYR A 547 4.19 -42.98 15.11
C TYR A 547 3.05 -42.67 14.16
N THR A 548 2.12 -41.81 14.59
CA THR A 548 1.05 -41.31 13.72
C THR A 548 1.50 -40.07 12.97
N VAL A 549 1.32 -40.06 11.65
CA VAL A 549 1.70 -38.95 10.79
C VAL A 549 0.66 -37.84 10.86
N ILE A 550 1.13 -36.60 10.97
CA ILE A 550 0.34 -35.38 10.84
C ILE A 550 1.01 -34.49 9.80
N ILE A 551 0.27 -34.15 8.75
CA ILE A 551 0.63 -33.12 7.77
C ILE A 551 -0.32 -31.94 8.03
N LYS A 552 0.21 -30.82 8.51
CA LYS A 552 -0.61 -29.64 8.80
C LYS A 552 -1.27 -29.16 7.52
N GLY A 553 -2.58 -28.93 7.58
CA GLY A 553 -3.43 -28.56 6.46
C GLY A 553 -4.04 -29.72 5.66
N ASP A 554 -3.51 -30.94 5.75
CA ASP A 554 -4.15 -32.15 5.19
C ASP A 554 -5.13 -32.70 6.21
N VAL A 555 -6.33 -32.11 6.26
CA VAL A 555 -7.35 -32.45 7.26
C VAL A 555 -8.25 -33.57 6.80
N ASN A 556 -8.22 -33.92 5.51
CA ASN A 556 -9.02 -35.00 4.95
C ASN A 556 -8.23 -36.32 4.81
N GLY A 557 -6.90 -36.29 4.95
CA GLY A 557 -6.04 -37.47 4.96
C GLY A 557 -5.68 -38.01 3.58
N ASP A 558 -5.66 -37.18 2.54
CA ASP A 558 -5.33 -37.59 1.17
C ASP A 558 -3.89 -37.25 0.77
N GLY A 559 -3.11 -36.65 1.66
CA GLY A 559 -1.70 -36.29 1.46
C GLY A 559 -1.51 -35.04 0.63
N LYS A 560 -2.58 -34.26 0.44
CA LYS A 560 -2.56 -32.97 -0.25
C LYS A 560 -3.25 -31.92 0.62
N ILE A 561 -2.96 -30.67 0.32
CA ILE A 561 -3.64 -29.52 0.90
C ILE A 561 -4.36 -28.83 -0.25
N ASP A 562 -5.66 -29.12 -0.40
CA ASP A 562 -6.47 -28.59 -1.48
C ASP A 562 -7.84 -28.06 -1.00
N ALA A 563 -8.71 -27.71 -1.95
CA ALA A 563 -10.02 -27.15 -1.63
C ALA A 563 -10.93 -28.13 -0.84
N ALA A 564 -10.62 -29.43 -0.84
CA ALA A 564 -11.29 -30.43 -0.02
C ALA A 564 -10.96 -30.23 1.47
N ASP A 565 -9.71 -29.94 1.82
CA ASP A 565 -9.30 -29.66 3.20
C ASP A 565 -9.96 -28.41 3.76
N LEU A 566 -9.97 -27.35 2.94
CA LEU A 566 -10.64 -26.11 3.28
C LEU A 566 -12.15 -26.31 3.50
N LEU A 567 -12.75 -27.26 2.77
CA LEU A 567 -14.16 -27.61 2.91
C LEU A 567 -14.44 -28.39 4.20
N GLU A 568 -13.59 -29.33 4.59
CA GLU A 568 -13.77 -30.09 5.84
C GLU A 568 -13.60 -29.19 7.06
N VAL A 569 -12.58 -28.32 7.10
CA VAL A 569 -12.45 -27.30 8.15
C VAL A 569 -13.67 -26.37 8.21
N LYS A 570 -14.20 -25.98 7.06
CA LYS A 570 -15.41 -25.16 7.00
C LYS A 570 -16.65 -25.88 7.55
N LYS A 571 -16.77 -27.19 7.32
CA LYS A 571 -17.90 -27.95 7.86
C LYS A 571 -17.81 -28.07 9.38
N ASP A 572 -16.60 -28.23 9.93
CA ASP A 572 -16.35 -28.25 11.37
C ASP A 572 -16.77 -26.92 12.03
N ILE A 573 -16.26 -25.79 11.54
CA ILE A 573 -16.63 -24.45 12.03
C ILE A 573 -18.15 -24.21 11.97
N LEU A 574 -18.83 -24.78 10.97
CA LEU A 574 -20.28 -24.65 10.79
C LEU A 574 -21.09 -25.71 11.58
N ASN A 575 -20.44 -26.54 12.39
CA ASN A 575 -21.02 -27.67 13.13
C ASN A 575 -21.78 -28.67 12.22
N LEU A 576 -21.27 -28.90 11.02
CA LEU A 576 -21.84 -29.82 10.04
C LEU A 576 -21.16 -31.21 10.07
N SER A 577 -19.89 -31.28 10.49
CA SER A 577 -19.12 -32.50 10.73
C SER A 577 -17.88 -32.16 11.55
N GLU A 578 -17.56 -32.96 12.57
CA GLU A 578 -16.46 -32.71 13.50
C GLU A 578 -15.19 -33.48 13.08
N LEU A 579 -14.04 -32.81 13.12
CA LEU A 579 -12.71 -33.35 12.92
C LEU A 579 -12.19 -33.88 14.25
N GLU A 580 -11.62 -35.08 14.24
CA GLU A 580 -11.10 -35.74 15.43
C GLU A 580 -9.68 -36.28 15.21
N GLY A 581 -8.96 -36.49 16.32
CA GLY A 581 -7.66 -37.17 16.32
C GLY A 581 -6.61 -36.50 15.44
N PRO A 582 -5.92 -37.22 14.54
CA PRO A 582 -4.85 -36.65 13.72
C PRO A 582 -5.34 -35.58 12.73
N TYR A 583 -6.60 -35.68 12.27
CA TYR A 583 -7.20 -34.71 11.34
C TYR A 583 -7.54 -33.38 12.02
N LEU A 584 -7.99 -33.44 13.28
CA LEU A 584 -8.12 -32.27 14.13
C LEU A 584 -6.76 -31.61 14.30
N LYS A 585 -5.73 -32.37 14.72
CA LYS A 585 -4.37 -31.83 14.88
C LYS A 585 -3.82 -31.22 13.59
N ALA A 586 -4.10 -31.80 12.42
CA ALA A 586 -3.72 -31.22 11.13
C ALA A 586 -4.44 -29.91 10.81
N ALA A 587 -5.65 -29.69 11.36
CA ALA A 587 -6.44 -28.49 11.15
C ALA A 587 -6.05 -27.33 12.09
N LEU A 588 -5.36 -27.59 13.20
CA LEU A 588 -5.10 -26.62 14.26
C LEU A 588 -3.84 -25.78 13.97
N PRO A 589 -3.98 -24.45 13.89
CA PRO A 589 -2.84 -23.52 13.97
C PRO A 589 -2.19 -23.59 15.35
N GLN A 590 -0.97 -23.05 15.46
CA GLN A 590 -0.22 -23.08 16.71
C GLN A 590 -1.00 -22.46 17.89
N GLY A 591 -1.02 -23.17 19.03
CA GLY A 591 -1.66 -22.71 20.27
C GLY A 591 -3.18 -22.83 20.32
N GLU A 592 -3.83 -23.32 19.26
CA GLU A 592 -5.27 -23.56 19.22
C GLU A 592 -5.60 -24.98 19.69
N GLU A 593 -6.65 -25.11 20.51
CA GLU A 593 -7.16 -26.40 20.97
C GLU A 593 -8.41 -26.88 20.18
N GLU A 594 -9.04 -25.98 19.40
CA GLU A 594 -10.28 -26.24 18.64
C GLU A 594 -10.23 -25.66 17.23
N VAL A 595 -10.95 -26.27 16.28
CA VAL A 595 -11.01 -25.79 14.89
C VAL A 595 -11.70 -24.44 14.85
N SER A 596 -10.99 -23.43 14.34
CA SER A 596 -11.46 -22.05 14.35
C SER A 596 -11.32 -21.41 12.97
N ILE A 597 -11.70 -20.14 12.87
CA ILE A 597 -11.51 -19.39 11.61
C ILE A 597 -10.02 -19.31 11.23
N LEU A 598 -9.09 -19.46 12.18
CA LEU A 598 -7.66 -19.51 11.91
C LEU A 598 -7.27 -20.80 11.17
N SER A 599 -7.85 -21.95 11.52
CA SER A 599 -7.74 -23.21 10.77
C SER A 599 -8.13 -23.02 9.30
N TYR A 600 -9.22 -22.30 9.06
CA TYR A 600 -9.71 -22.02 7.70
C TYR A 600 -8.80 -21.05 6.94
N ILE A 601 -8.27 -20.03 7.63
CA ILE A 601 -7.37 -19.03 7.03
C ILE A 601 -6.03 -19.66 6.67
N MET A 602 -5.45 -20.49 7.55
CA MET A 602 -4.21 -21.24 7.32
C MET A 602 -4.27 -22.02 6.00
N ILE A 603 -5.29 -22.87 5.85
CA ILE A 603 -5.48 -23.66 4.62
C ILE A 603 -5.78 -22.75 3.43
N LYS A 604 -6.64 -21.73 3.59
CA LYS A 604 -6.98 -20.82 2.48
C LYS A 604 -5.77 -20.07 1.95
N ARG A 605 -4.86 -19.61 2.81
CA ARG A 605 -3.65 -18.89 2.39
C ARG A 605 -2.68 -19.80 1.65
N HIS A 606 -2.56 -21.07 2.07
CA HIS A 606 -1.85 -22.11 1.35
C HIS A 606 -2.37 -22.32 -0.07
N LEU A 607 -3.69 -22.47 -0.23
CA LEU A 607 -4.31 -22.65 -1.54
C LEU A 607 -4.15 -21.44 -2.46
N LEU A 608 -4.05 -20.24 -1.89
CA LEU A 608 -3.85 -19.00 -2.63
C LEU A 608 -2.36 -18.71 -2.90
N GLY A 609 -1.45 -19.55 -2.40
CA GLY A 609 0.00 -19.34 -2.50
C GLY A 609 0.47 -18.08 -1.77
N THR A 610 -0.31 -17.61 -0.80
CA THR A 610 -0.01 -16.39 -0.03
C THR A 610 0.75 -16.68 1.26
N GLU A 611 0.74 -17.94 1.72
CA GLU A 611 1.42 -18.44 2.94
C GLU A 611 1.58 -19.95 2.78
N GLU A 612 2.76 -20.53 3.02
CA GLU A 612 2.92 -22.00 3.09
C GLU A 612 2.63 -22.47 4.52
N ILE A 613 2.07 -23.67 4.70
CA ILE A 613 1.79 -24.18 6.05
C ILE A 613 3.07 -24.82 6.56
N ASP A 614 3.67 -24.21 7.58
CA ASP A 614 4.91 -24.73 8.18
C ASP A 614 4.64 -26.09 8.83
N GLN A 615 5.28 -27.12 8.28
CA GLN A 615 5.18 -28.48 8.78
C GLN A 615 6.05 -28.71 10.02
N GLN A 616 7.01 -27.82 10.29
CA GLN A 616 8.04 -27.94 11.34
C GLN A 616 7.73 -27.13 12.61
N GLU A 617 6.52 -26.61 12.76
CA GLU A 617 6.16 -25.78 13.90
C GLU A 617 5.47 -26.61 15.00
N HIS A 618 5.89 -26.48 16.26
CA HIS A 618 5.36 -27.22 17.42
C HIS A 618 3.98 -26.74 17.87
#